data_AF-A0A2I0IW42-F1
#
_entry.id   AF-A0A2I0IW42-F1
#
_cell.length_a   1.000
_cell.length_b   1.000
_cell.length_c   1.000
_cell.angle_alpha   90.00
_cell.angle_beta   90.00
_cell.angle_gamma   90.00
#
_symmetry.space_group_name_H-M   'P 1'
#
loop_
_entity.id
_entity.type
_entity.pdbx_description
1 polymer ?
#
loop_
_entity_poly.entity_id
_entity_poly.type
_entity_poly.pdbx_seq_one_letter_code
_entity_poly.pdbx_strand_id
1 'polypeptide(L)'
;MQFLETLQKGSRDEALQYARTHLAPFAETHLVEIQKLMGCLLFARKLDQSPYTELLSLTNWDRLAMEVTRQFCNLLGQSYESPLSVTIAAGFQALPPLLKFMNVMAGKKQEWQTMKQLPVPVELEDEFQFHSIFVCPVSKEQATEDNPPMLMSCGHVLCRQSIMKMSKNLSKSFKCPYCPSDIDASLCKQLNF
;
A
#
# COMPACT_ATOMS: atom_id res chain seq x y z
N MET A 1 14.05 -18.98 -11.11
CA MET A 1 14.55 -20.24 -10.53
C MET A 1 14.67 -21.38 -11.54
N GLN A 2 13.69 -21.61 -12.41
CA GLN A 2 13.74 -22.68 -13.43
C GLN A 2 15.03 -22.71 -14.27
N PHE A 3 15.55 -21.56 -14.70
CA PHE A 3 16.84 -21.47 -15.40
C PHE A 3 17.99 -22.13 -14.63
N LEU A 4 18.07 -21.89 -13.31
CA LEU A 4 19.13 -22.45 -12.46
C LEU A 4 18.95 -23.96 -12.28
N GLU A 5 17.71 -24.45 -12.19
CA GLU A 5 17.45 -25.90 -12.18
C GLU A 5 17.87 -26.55 -13.50
N THR A 6 17.53 -25.96 -14.63
CA THR A 6 17.94 -26.46 -15.95
C THR A 6 19.46 -26.44 -16.09
N LEU A 7 20.14 -25.43 -15.55
CA LEU A 7 21.59 -25.36 -15.57
C LEU A 7 22.27 -26.39 -14.65
N GLN A 8 21.64 -26.75 -13.52
CA GLN A 8 22.16 -27.77 -12.59
C GLN A 8 21.91 -29.20 -13.08
N LYS A 9 20.71 -29.47 -13.63
CA LYS A 9 20.27 -30.82 -14.03
C LYS A 9 20.58 -31.13 -15.49
N GLY A 10 20.65 -30.10 -16.34
CA GLY A 10 20.72 -30.21 -17.80
C GLY A 10 21.99 -29.60 -18.39
N SER A 11 21.93 -29.33 -19.69
CA SER A 11 23.06 -28.77 -20.44
C SER A 11 23.07 -27.24 -20.43
N ARG A 12 24.25 -26.64 -20.67
CA ARG A 12 24.39 -25.18 -20.87
C ARG A 12 23.49 -24.68 -22.00
N ASP A 13 23.33 -25.47 -23.06
CA ASP A 13 22.56 -25.09 -24.24
C ASP A 13 21.06 -25.04 -23.93
N GLU A 14 20.55 -25.98 -23.12
CA GLU A 14 19.16 -25.97 -22.66
C GLU A 14 18.87 -24.75 -21.78
N ALA A 15 19.76 -24.42 -20.84
CA ALA A 15 19.62 -23.24 -19.99
C ALA A 15 19.65 -21.95 -20.83
N LEU A 16 20.54 -21.87 -21.82
CA LEU A 16 20.62 -20.73 -22.73
C LEU A 16 19.36 -20.59 -23.60
N GLN A 17 18.81 -21.70 -24.08
CA GLN A 17 17.56 -21.72 -24.83
C GLN A 17 16.39 -21.26 -23.96
N TYR A 18 16.32 -21.72 -22.71
CA TYR A 18 15.33 -21.27 -21.74
C TYR A 18 15.42 -19.76 -21.53
N ALA A 19 16.63 -19.23 -21.35
CA ALA A 19 16.84 -17.79 -21.16
C ALA A 19 16.38 -16.96 -22.36
N ARG A 20 16.72 -17.37 -23.58
CA ARG A 20 16.27 -16.68 -24.81
C ARG A 20 14.76 -16.69 -24.97
N THR A 21 14.10 -17.79 -24.56
CA THR A 21 12.65 -17.96 -24.75
C THR A 21 11.84 -17.22 -23.67
N HIS A 22 12.27 -17.29 -22.42
CA HIS A 22 11.46 -16.85 -21.27
C HIS A 22 12.00 -15.62 -20.55
N LEU A 23 13.30 -15.32 -20.64
CA LEU A 23 13.91 -14.17 -19.95
C LEU A 23 14.05 -12.95 -20.86
N ALA A 24 14.15 -13.13 -22.18
CA ALA A 24 14.31 -12.03 -23.14
C ALA A 24 13.24 -10.93 -23.05
N PRO A 25 11.94 -11.23 -22.84
CA PRO A 25 10.92 -10.19 -22.69
C PRO A 25 11.12 -9.27 -21.47
N PHE A 26 11.90 -9.72 -20.48
CA PHE A 26 12.16 -8.99 -19.24
C PHE A 26 13.50 -8.23 -19.26
N ALA A 27 14.20 -8.20 -20.40
CA ALA A 27 15.51 -7.60 -20.52
C ALA A 27 15.51 -6.08 -20.28
N GLU A 28 14.41 -5.38 -20.58
CA GLU A 28 14.32 -3.93 -20.37
C GLU A 28 14.26 -3.55 -18.88
N THR A 29 13.61 -4.38 -18.05
CA THR A 29 13.36 -4.07 -16.64
C THR A 29 14.27 -4.82 -15.66
N HIS A 30 14.77 -6.00 -16.04
CA HIS A 30 15.52 -6.91 -15.14
C HIS A 30 16.87 -7.35 -15.72
N LEU A 31 17.51 -6.48 -16.52
CA LEU A 31 18.76 -6.80 -17.20
C LEU A 31 19.87 -7.26 -16.25
N VAL A 32 19.97 -6.61 -15.08
CA VAL A 32 21.02 -6.88 -14.09
C VAL A 32 20.91 -8.31 -13.55
N GLU A 33 19.70 -8.75 -13.22
CA GLU A 33 19.40 -10.10 -12.75
C GLU A 33 19.65 -11.11 -13.86
N ILE A 34 19.23 -10.81 -15.09
CA ILE A 34 19.46 -11.67 -16.26
C ILE A 34 20.95 -11.83 -16.53
N GLN A 35 21.74 -10.76 -16.45
CA GLN A 35 23.19 -10.81 -16.61
C GLN A 35 23.86 -11.69 -15.55
N LYS A 36 23.42 -11.63 -14.28
CA LYS A 36 23.89 -12.55 -13.22
C LYS A 36 23.59 -14.00 -13.58
N LEU A 37 22.37 -14.29 -14.04
CA LEU A 37 22.00 -15.63 -14.51
C LEU A 37 22.85 -16.09 -15.71
N MET A 38 23.15 -15.21 -16.65
CA MET A 38 24.04 -15.52 -17.79
C MET A 38 25.47 -15.80 -17.31
N GLY A 39 25.94 -15.07 -16.30
CA GLY A 39 27.22 -15.34 -15.64
C GLY A 39 27.33 -16.74 -15.06
N CYS A 40 26.22 -17.31 -14.54
CA CYS A 40 26.19 -18.67 -14.01
C CYS A 40 26.57 -19.73 -15.06
N LEU A 41 26.33 -19.48 -16.36
CA LEU A 41 26.68 -20.44 -17.43
C LEU A 41 28.17 -20.78 -17.44
N LEU A 42 29.04 -19.81 -17.13
CA LEU A 42 30.49 -20.01 -17.03
C LEU A 42 30.85 -21.05 -15.97
N PHE A 43 30.05 -21.15 -14.92
CA PHE A 43 30.26 -22.02 -13.77
C PHE A 43 29.41 -23.28 -13.77
N ALA A 44 28.71 -23.64 -14.87
CA ALA A 44 27.74 -24.75 -14.93
C ALA A 44 28.11 -26.04 -14.17
N ARG A 45 29.40 -26.44 -14.17
CA ARG A 45 29.89 -27.67 -13.51
C ARG A 45 30.32 -27.50 -12.04
N LYS A 46 30.39 -26.26 -11.56
CA LYS A 46 30.87 -25.86 -10.23
C LYS A 46 30.08 -24.65 -9.72
N LEU A 47 28.75 -24.70 -9.87
CA LEU A 47 27.87 -23.56 -9.56
C LEU A 47 27.87 -23.25 -8.05
N ASP A 48 28.05 -24.28 -7.23
CA ASP A 48 28.24 -24.24 -5.77
C ASP A 48 29.49 -23.44 -5.35
N GLN A 49 30.54 -23.44 -6.17
CA GLN A 49 31.80 -22.71 -5.93
C GLN A 49 31.88 -21.37 -6.68
N SER A 50 30.78 -20.97 -7.32
CA SER A 50 30.73 -19.75 -8.12
C SER A 50 30.50 -18.51 -7.25
N PRO A 51 30.74 -17.29 -7.75
CA PRO A 51 30.30 -16.08 -7.05
C PRO A 51 28.77 -15.94 -6.96
N TYR A 52 28.00 -16.86 -7.55
CA TYR A 52 26.54 -16.84 -7.62
C TYR A 52 25.87 -17.85 -6.69
N THR A 53 26.58 -18.44 -5.72
CA THR A 53 26.05 -19.48 -4.83
C THR A 53 24.78 -19.04 -4.08
N GLU A 54 24.63 -17.75 -3.77
CA GLU A 54 23.41 -17.21 -3.14
C GLU A 54 22.15 -17.44 -3.98
N LEU A 55 22.27 -17.45 -5.32
CA LEU A 55 21.14 -17.72 -6.22
C LEU A 55 20.63 -19.17 -6.10
N LEU A 56 21.50 -20.08 -5.65
CA LEU A 56 21.19 -21.50 -5.46
C LEU A 56 20.57 -21.80 -4.09
N SER A 57 20.48 -20.81 -3.21
CA SER A 57 19.92 -21.03 -1.88
C SER A 57 18.50 -21.56 -1.96
N LEU A 58 18.20 -22.64 -1.22
CA LEU A 58 16.85 -23.21 -1.14
C LEU A 58 15.83 -22.20 -0.62
N THR A 59 16.27 -21.24 0.21
CA THR A 59 15.42 -20.14 0.70
C THR A 59 14.82 -19.28 -0.42
N ASN A 60 15.42 -19.28 -1.62
CA ASN A 60 14.86 -18.54 -2.76
C ASN A 60 13.55 -19.18 -3.26
N TRP A 61 13.39 -20.48 -3.10
CA TRP A 61 12.12 -21.16 -3.40
C TRP A 61 11.04 -20.82 -2.38
N ASP A 62 11.39 -20.78 -1.10
CA ASP A 62 10.46 -20.35 -0.04
C ASP A 62 9.99 -18.91 -0.28
N ARG A 63 10.93 -18.00 -0.59
CA ARG A 63 10.61 -16.61 -0.95
C ARG A 63 9.73 -16.52 -2.19
N LEU A 64 10.00 -17.32 -3.22
CA LEU A 64 9.17 -17.36 -4.42
C LEU A 64 7.76 -17.86 -4.11
N ALA A 65 7.63 -18.92 -3.30
CA ALA A 65 6.34 -19.44 -2.88
C ALA A 65 5.53 -18.39 -2.12
N MET A 66 6.16 -17.70 -1.16
CA MET A 66 5.53 -16.60 -0.42
C MET A 66 5.07 -15.47 -1.35
N GLU A 67 5.90 -15.05 -2.30
CA GLU A 67 5.55 -13.98 -3.23
C GLU A 67 4.41 -14.39 -4.16
N VAL A 68 4.44 -15.62 -4.70
CA VAL A 68 3.35 -16.15 -5.52
C VAL A 68 2.04 -16.21 -4.74
N THR A 69 2.07 -16.70 -3.49
CA THR A 69 0.88 -16.72 -2.63
C THR A 69 0.37 -15.30 -2.37
N ARG A 70 1.25 -14.33 -2.11
CA ARG A 70 0.86 -12.93 -1.91
C ARG A 70 0.20 -12.34 -3.15
N GLN A 71 0.80 -12.50 -4.32
CA GLN A 71 0.23 -12.00 -5.58
C GLN A 71 -1.10 -12.68 -5.92
N PHE A 72 -1.24 -13.97 -5.60
CA PHE A 72 -2.51 -14.68 -5.77
C PHE A 72 -3.60 -14.17 -4.83
N CYS A 73 -3.31 -13.92 -3.56
CA CYS A 73 -4.24 -13.29 -2.63
C CYS A 73 -4.68 -11.91 -3.14
N ASN A 74 -3.73 -11.08 -3.59
CA ASN A 74 -4.02 -9.76 -4.16
C ASN A 74 -4.95 -9.85 -5.38
N LEU A 75 -4.71 -10.81 -6.29
CA LEU A 75 -5.56 -11.02 -7.46
C LEU A 75 -6.99 -11.39 -7.09
N LEU A 76 -7.19 -12.14 -5.99
CA LEU A 76 -8.50 -12.48 -5.46
C LEU A 76 -9.12 -11.38 -4.58
N GLY A 77 -8.43 -10.26 -4.37
CA GLY A 77 -8.85 -9.22 -3.43
C GLY A 77 -8.91 -9.70 -1.98
N GLN A 78 -8.08 -10.69 -1.63
CA GLN A 78 -7.95 -11.25 -0.28
C GLN A 78 -6.65 -10.77 0.36
N SER A 79 -6.61 -10.67 1.69
CA SER A 79 -5.36 -10.38 2.40
C SER A 79 -4.43 -11.59 2.35
N TYR A 80 -3.14 -11.34 2.12
CA TYR A 80 -2.10 -12.35 2.32
C TYR A 80 -1.90 -12.64 3.81
N GLU A 81 -1.89 -11.60 4.63
CA GLU A 81 -1.78 -11.77 6.08
C GLU A 81 -3.11 -12.19 6.70
N SER A 82 -3.01 -12.96 7.79
CA SER A 82 -4.15 -13.33 8.60
C SER A 82 -4.79 -12.10 9.24
N PRO A 83 -6.08 -11.82 9.00
CA PRO A 83 -6.76 -10.69 9.63
C PRO A 83 -6.68 -10.71 11.17
N LEU A 84 -6.69 -11.89 11.78
CA LEU A 84 -6.54 -12.05 13.22
C LEU A 84 -5.15 -11.62 13.69
N SER A 85 -4.10 -12.04 12.99
CA SER A 85 -2.71 -11.69 13.32
C SER A 85 -2.50 -10.18 13.24
N VAL A 86 -2.94 -9.57 12.12
CA VAL A 86 -2.88 -8.11 11.91
C VAL A 86 -3.63 -7.37 13.01
N THR A 87 -4.84 -7.82 13.35
CA THR A 87 -5.66 -7.18 14.39
C THR A 87 -5.00 -7.25 15.77
N ILE A 88 -4.39 -8.38 16.13
CA ILE A 88 -3.67 -8.53 17.39
C ILE A 88 -2.43 -7.62 17.43
N ALA A 89 -1.66 -7.57 16.34
CA ALA A 89 -0.47 -6.73 16.26
C ALA A 89 -0.82 -5.23 16.38
N ALA A 90 -1.80 -4.75 15.61
CA ALA A 90 -2.31 -3.39 15.72
C ALA A 90 -2.86 -3.11 17.14
N GLY A 91 -3.59 -4.06 17.71
CA GLY A 91 -4.13 -3.97 19.06
C GLY A 91 -3.04 -3.81 20.12
N PHE A 92 -1.90 -4.51 19.97
CA PHE A 92 -0.76 -4.37 20.87
C PHE A 92 -0.15 -2.96 20.82
N GLN A 93 -0.04 -2.36 19.63
CA GLN A 93 0.41 -0.97 19.47
C GLN A 93 -0.61 0.04 20.02
N ALA A 94 -1.91 -0.21 19.82
CA ALA A 94 -2.98 0.65 20.28
C ALA A 94 -3.24 0.57 21.80
N LEU A 95 -2.89 -0.54 22.46
CA LEU A 95 -3.27 -0.78 23.84
C LEU A 95 -2.68 0.24 24.84
N PRO A 96 -1.39 0.60 24.81
CA PRO A 96 -0.82 1.58 25.74
C PRO A 96 -1.51 2.97 25.70
N PRO A 97 -1.75 3.62 24.53
CA PRO A 97 -2.48 4.89 24.51
C PRO A 97 -3.94 4.73 24.96
N LEU A 98 -4.59 3.61 24.64
CA LEU A 98 -5.95 3.33 25.11
C LEU A 98 -6.03 3.19 26.64
N LEU A 99 -5.09 2.49 27.27
CA LEU A 99 -5.03 2.36 28.73
C LEU A 99 -4.81 3.71 29.41
N LYS A 100 -3.92 4.56 28.86
CA LYS A 100 -3.74 5.93 29.34
C LYS A 100 -5.03 6.74 29.23
N PHE A 101 -5.72 6.63 28.09
CA PHE A 101 -6.99 7.30 27.86
C PHE A 101 -8.08 6.84 28.84
N MET A 102 -8.18 5.54 29.11
CA MET A 102 -9.12 4.99 30.10
C MET A 102 -8.91 5.60 31.50
N ASN A 103 -7.66 5.79 31.92
CA ASN A 103 -7.35 6.43 33.20
C ASN A 103 -7.78 7.90 33.23
N VAL A 104 -7.60 8.65 32.14
CA VAL A 104 -8.05 10.05 32.03
C VAL A 104 -9.58 10.16 32.06
N MET A 105 -10.27 9.17 31.47
CA MET A 105 -11.73 9.12 31.43
C MET A 105 -12.36 8.46 32.67
N ALA A 106 -11.56 8.11 33.68
CA ALA A 106 -12.05 7.56 34.93
C ALA A 106 -13.04 8.55 35.57
N GLY A 107 -14.27 8.09 35.85
CA GLY A 107 -15.36 8.92 36.39
C GLY A 107 -16.22 9.64 35.35
N LYS A 108 -15.86 9.64 34.07
CA LYS A 108 -16.59 10.28 32.96
C LYS A 108 -17.42 9.30 32.11
N LYS A 109 -18.17 8.41 32.76
CA LYS A 109 -18.91 7.30 32.08
C LYS A 109 -19.88 7.78 30.99
N GLN A 110 -20.59 8.89 31.21
CA GLN A 110 -21.56 9.39 30.25
C GLN A 110 -20.88 9.97 28.99
N GLU A 111 -19.77 10.69 29.16
CA GLU A 111 -18.93 11.18 28.04
C GLU A 111 -18.39 9.99 27.23
N TRP A 112 -17.89 8.96 27.91
CA TRP A 112 -17.42 7.72 27.27
C TRP A 112 -18.52 7.04 26.42
N GLN A 113 -19.73 6.87 26.95
CA GLN A 113 -20.82 6.18 26.25
C GLN A 113 -21.33 6.91 25.01
N THR A 114 -21.18 8.23 24.97
CA THR A 114 -21.66 9.08 23.86
C THR A 114 -20.57 9.38 22.84
N MET A 115 -19.33 9.00 23.13
CA MET A 115 -18.17 9.25 22.29
C MET A 115 -18.17 8.36 21.05
N LYS A 116 -18.19 8.98 19.87
CA LYS A 116 -18.14 8.28 18.58
C LYS A 116 -16.71 8.00 18.08
N GLN A 117 -15.74 8.77 18.56
CA GLN A 117 -14.35 8.74 18.11
C GLN A 117 -13.42 9.06 19.28
N LEU A 118 -12.22 8.51 19.28
CA LEU A 118 -11.20 8.84 20.28
C LEU A 118 -10.78 10.32 20.14
N PRO A 119 -10.54 11.04 21.24
CA PRO A 119 -10.16 12.45 21.20
C PRO A 119 -8.69 12.65 20.84
N VAL A 120 -7.90 11.57 20.88
CA VAL A 120 -6.48 11.55 20.54
C VAL A 120 -6.28 10.46 19.49
N PRO A 121 -5.50 10.74 18.42
CA PRO A 121 -5.17 9.73 17.43
C PRO A 121 -4.35 8.60 18.06
N VAL A 122 -4.64 7.36 17.66
CA VAL A 122 -3.77 6.22 17.91
C VAL A 122 -2.86 6.10 16.70
N GLU A 123 -1.60 6.50 16.86
CA GLU A 123 -0.61 6.37 15.80
C GLU A 123 -0.22 4.89 15.68
N LEU A 124 -0.65 4.27 14.57
CA LEU A 124 -0.22 2.95 14.15
C LEU A 124 0.82 3.10 13.04
N GLU A 125 1.73 2.13 12.94
CA GLU A 125 2.69 2.06 11.84
C GLU A 125 2.00 1.93 10.48
N ASP A 126 2.67 2.37 9.42
CA ASP A 126 2.13 2.44 8.05
C ASP A 126 1.64 1.08 7.53
N GLU A 127 2.17 -0.02 8.07
CA GLU A 127 1.77 -1.40 7.77
C GLU A 127 0.30 -1.70 8.13
N PHE A 128 -0.32 -0.92 9.02
CA PHE A 128 -1.72 -1.06 9.42
C PHE A 128 -2.67 -0.09 8.69
N GLN A 129 -2.16 0.69 7.73
CA GLN A 129 -2.96 1.65 6.96
C GLN A 129 -3.46 1.01 5.66
N PHE A 130 -4.57 0.28 5.74
CA PHE A 130 -5.12 -0.49 4.61
C PHE A 130 -5.95 0.33 3.62
N HIS A 131 -6.42 1.51 4.02
CA HIS A 131 -7.30 2.33 3.21
C HIS A 131 -6.83 3.78 3.26
N SER A 132 -6.87 4.42 2.10
CA SER A 132 -6.69 5.86 1.99
C SER A 132 -7.80 6.57 2.77
N ILE A 133 -7.42 7.58 3.54
CA ILE A 133 -8.35 8.42 4.31
C ILE A 133 -8.11 9.87 3.91
N PHE A 134 -9.18 10.63 3.68
CA PHE A 134 -9.11 12.07 3.52
C PHE A 134 -9.74 12.76 4.72
N VAL A 135 -9.01 13.69 5.33
CA VAL A 135 -9.54 14.60 6.36
C VAL A 135 -9.66 15.99 5.75
N CYS A 136 -10.87 16.55 5.77
CA CYS A 136 -11.10 17.88 5.25
C CYS A 136 -10.34 18.90 6.08
N PRO A 137 -9.51 19.76 5.48
CA PRO A 137 -8.71 20.71 6.22
C PRO A 137 -9.52 21.88 6.80
N VAL A 138 -10.69 22.15 6.22
CA VAL A 138 -11.59 23.23 6.69
C VAL A 138 -12.48 22.74 7.83
N SER A 139 -13.16 21.59 7.66
CA SER A 139 -14.01 21.06 8.73
C SER A 139 -13.24 20.27 9.79
N LYS A 140 -12.02 19.83 9.49
CA LYS A 140 -11.21 18.91 10.31
C LYS A 140 -11.92 17.57 10.57
N GLU A 141 -12.81 17.17 9.66
CA GLU A 141 -13.58 15.94 9.72
C GLU A 141 -13.13 15.00 8.60
N GLN A 142 -13.12 13.70 8.88
CA GLN A 142 -12.88 12.66 7.88
C GLN A 142 -14.00 12.64 6.84
N ALA A 143 -13.65 12.46 5.56
CA ALA A 143 -14.61 12.27 4.49
C ALA A 143 -15.40 10.97 4.66
N THR A 144 -16.65 10.99 4.23
CA THR A 144 -17.56 9.85 4.24
C THR A 144 -18.21 9.69 2.86
N GLU A 145 -18.94 8.60 2.64
CA GLU A 145 -19.72 8.41 1.40
C GLU A 145 -20.73 9.55 1.17
N ASP A 146 -21.37 10.03 2.25
CA ASP A 146 -22.33 11.15 2.20
C ASP A 146 -21.65 12.53 2.11
N ASN A 147 -20.38 12.63 2.50
CA ASN A 147 -19.58 13.85 2.48
C ASN A 147 -18.21 13.59 1.84
N PRO A 148 -18.17 13.26 0.54
CA PRO A 148 -16.97 12.80 -0.11
C PRO A 148 -15.97 13.96 -0.34
N PRO A 149 -14.69 13.64 -0.57
CA PRO A 149 -13.71 14.62 -0.99
C PRO A 149 -14.03 15.08 -2.43
N MET A 150 -13.99 16.38 -2.65
CA MET A 150 -14.29 17.02 -3.92
C MET A 150 -13.07 17.78 -4.41
N LEU A 151 -12.56 17.39 -5.57
CA LEU A 151 -11.49 18.05 -6.30
C LEU A 151 -12.01 19.33 -6.96
N MET A 152 -11.38 20.46 -6.63
CA MET A 152 -11.66 21.76 -7.21
C MET A 152 -10.86 21.97 -8.50
N SER A 153 -11.27 22.94 -9.33
CA SER A 153 -10.59 23.27 -10.60
C SER A 153 -9.13 23.72 -10.44
N CYS A 154 -8.75 24.18 -9.25
CA CYS A 154 -7.37 24.54 -8.90
C CYS A 154 -6.50 23.35 -8.44
N GLY A 155 -7.05 22.14 -8.37
CA GLY A 155 -6.34 20.93 -7.94
C GLY A 155 -6.38 20.64 -6.43
N HIS A 156 -6.86 21.57 -5.60
CA HIS A 156 -7.04 21.32 -4.16
C HIS A 156 -8.35 20.56 -3.88
N VAL A 157 -8.42 19.89 -2.74
CA VAL A 157 -9.53 19.01 -2.35
C VAL A 157 -10.16 19.49 -1.05
N LEU A 158 -11.49 19.53 -0.99
CA LEU A 158 -12.29 19.79 0.22
C LEU A 158 -13.50 18.86 0.26
N CYS A 159 -14.04 18.57 1.44
CA CYS A 159 -15.29 17.78 1.50
C CYS A 159 -16.50 18.55 0.92
N ARG A 160 -17.44 17.80 0.34
CA ARG A 160 -18.67 18.32 -0.30
C ARG A 160 -19.43 19.33 0.55
N GLN A 161 -19.65 19.03 1.82
CA GLN A 161 -20.35 19.93 2.74
C GLN A 161 -19.60 21.24 2.99
N SER A 162 -18.26 21.21 3.00
CA SER A 162 -17.45 22.42 3.13
C SER A 162 -17.62 23.31 1.90
N ILE A 163 -17.57 22.71 0.71
CA ILE A 163 -17.83 23.42 -0.55
C ILE A 163 -19.25 24.00 -0.58
N MET A 164 -20.27 23.22 -0.20
CA MET A 164 -21.65 23.71 -0.15
C MET A 164 -21.82 24.90 0.78
N LYS A 165 -21.23 24.87 1.98
CA LYS A 165 -21.28 26.01 2.92
C LYS A 165 -20.58 27.25 2.36
N MET A 166 -19.38 27.09 1.79
CA MET A 166 -18.59 28.20 1.22
C MET A 166 -19.24 28.82 -0.02
N SER A 167 -19.91 28.01 -0.84
CA SER A 167 -20.61 28.44 -2.07
C SER A 167 -22.06 28.90 -1.84
N LYS A 168 -22.50 29.02 -0.58
CA LYS A 168 -23.91 29.31 -0.21
C LYS A 168 -24.88 28.36 -0.93
N ASN A 169 -24.71 27.07 -0.71
CA ASN A 169 -25.45 25.98 -1.35
C ASN A 169 -25.37 26.03 -2.88
N LEU A 170 -24.15 26.08 -3.42
CA LEU A 170 -23.85 26.07 -4.87
C LEU A 170 -24.36 27.29 -5.65
N SER A 171 -24.84 28.34 -4.96
CA SER A 171 -25.38 29.53 -5.62
C SER A 171 -24.32 30.54 -6.05
N LYS A 172 -23.09 30.43 -5.53
CA LYS A 172 -21.98 31.37 -5.82
C LYS A 172 -20.64 30.65 -5.91
N SER A 173 -19.72 31.25 -6.66
CA SER A 173 -18.30 30.91 -6.57
C SER A 173 -17.73 31.28 -5.20
N PHE A 174 -16.66 30.60 -4.81
CA PHE A 174 -15.96 30.82 -3.55
C PHE A 174 -14.44 30.79 -3.74
N LYS A 175 -13.69 31.41 -2.82
CA LYS A 175 -12.22 31.37 -2.84
C LYS A 175 -11.70 30.07 -2.23
N CYS A 176 -10.74 29.45 -2.90
CA CYS A 176 -10.02 28.31 -2.33
C CYS A 176 -9.29 28.73 -1.03
N PRO A 177 -9.34 27.94 0.06
CA PRO A 177 -8.60 28.24 1.29
C PRO A 177 -7.08 28.22 1.13
N TYR A 178 -6.58 27.53 0.10
CA TYR A 178 -5.16 27.28 -0.13
C TYR A 178 -4.53 28.15 -1.20
N CYS A 179 -5.33 28.78 -2.06
CA CYS A 179 -4.83 29.54 -3.19
C CYS A 179 -5.81 30.65 -3.59
N PRO A 180 -5.37 31.68 -4.33
CA PRO A 180 -6.23 32.83 -4.65
C PRO A 180 -7.32 32.55 -5.70
N SER A 181 -7.41 31.32 -6.21
CA SER A 181 -8.36 30.94 -7.26
C SER A 181 -9.81 31.02 -6.80
N ASP A 182 -10.68 31.57 -7.66
CA ASP A 182 -12.13 31.47 -7.54
C ASP A 182 -12.60 30.13 -8.10
N ILE A 183 -13.39 29.43 -7.32
CA ILE A 183 -13.89 28.10 -7.61
C ILE A 183 -15.40 28.17 -7.85
N ASP A 184 -15.83 27.67 -9.01
CA ASP A 184 -17.24 27.36 -9.26
C ASP A 184 -17.53 25.97 -8.68
N ALA A 185 -18.40 25.92 -7.67
CA ALA A 185 -18.73 24.70 -6.96
C ALA A 185 -19.41 23.64 -7.85
N SER A 186 -20.04 24.05 -8.95
CA SER A 186 -20.66 23.13 -9.92
C SER A 186 -19.63 22.33 -10.74
N LEU A 187 -18.39 22.84 -10.85
CA LEU A 187 -17.29 22.20 -11.58
C LEU A 187 -16.46 21.26 -10.70
N CYS A 188 -16.70 21.26 -9.38
CA CYS A 188 -16.00 20.37 -8.46
C CYS A 188 -16.43 18.91 -8.71
N LYS A 189 -15.46 18.01 -8.81
CA LYS A 189 -15.69 16.59 -9.05
C LYS A 189 -15.33 15.77 -7.83
N GLN A 190 -16.09 14.71 -7.56
CA GLN A 190 -15.73 13.77 -6.51
C GLN A 190 -14.38 13.11 -6.82
N LEU A 191 -13.49 13.10 -5.83
CA LEU A 191 -12.23 12.38 -5.89
C LEU A 191 -12.45 10.96 -5.37
N ASN A 192 -12.08 9.96 -6.17
CA ASN A 192 -12.05 8.55 -5.76
C ASN A 192 -10.57 8.13 -5.71
N PHE A 193 -10.16 7.50 -4.61
CA PHE A 193 -8.80 7.04 -4.34
C PHE A 193 -8.82 5.67 -3.68
#